data_AF-A0AAU9IKA9-F1
#
_entry.id   AF-A0AAU9IKA9-F1
#
_cell.length_a   1.000
_cell.length_b   1.000
_cell.length_c   1.000
_cell.angle_alpha   90.00
_cell.angle_beta   90.00
_cell.angle_gamma   90.00
#
_symmetry.space_group_name_H-M   'P 1'
#
loop_
_entity.id
_entity.type
_entity.pdbx_description
1 polymer ?
#
loop_
_entity_poly.entity_id
_entity_poly.type
_entity_poly.pdbx_seq_one_letter_code
_entity_poly.pdbx_strand_id
1 'polypeptide(L)'
;MNSSSKRNDNIPQYSKYFRSFLPISFYPQYSSELELSDRIILPKSVLLDISRLNLPSPYLFILKPERVYRSPIYCAPLYFTSEEDIIYLPMILLKRLGFKAFKHQKHQNNLKNGIYLQSLPLKPIDPAGFSNSLWYVLPRCQKVKVFVSRTLAIERIRRGLVNYSVLKEGEDIKLMEKKLFLFI
;
A
#
# COMPACT_ATOMS: atom_id res chain seq x y z
N MET A 1 -32.47 -28.45 -20.64
CA MET A 1 -32.47 -28.21 -19.18
C MET A 1 -31.05 -27.87 -18.77
N ASN A 2 -30.89 -26.75 -18.07
CA ASN A 2 -29.69 -25.93 -17.92
C ASN A 2 -28.44 -26.66 -17.44
N SER A 3 -27.38 -26.61 -18.26
CA SER A 3 -26.00 -26.80 -17.83
C SER A 3 -25.55 -25.53 -17.08
N SER A 4 -25.68 -25.56 -15.76
CA SER A 4 -25.07 -24.57 -14.87
C SER A 4 -23.54 -24.73 -14.92
N SER A 5 -22.93 -24.08 -15.91
CA SER A 5 -21.51 -23.80 -15.97
C SER A 5 -21.13 -23.06 -14.68
N LYS A 6 -20.53 -23.78 -13.74
CA LYS A 6 -19.79 -23.18 -12.62
C LYS A 6 -18.64 -22.41 -13.24
N ARG A 7 -18.84 -21.12 -13.52
CA ARG A 7 -17.72 -20.22 -13.80
C ARG A 7 -16.83 -20.22 -12.56
N ASN A 8 -15.68 -20.86 -12.66
CA ASN A 8 -14.56 -20.54 -11.79
C ASN A 8 -14.12 -19.12 -12.17
N ASP A 9 -14.80 -18.13 -11.60
CA ASP A 9 -14.41 -16.73 -11.72
C ASP A 9 -13.11 -16.56 -10.92
N ASN A 10 -11.98 -16.84 -11.58
CA ASN A 10 -10.66 -16.53 -11.06
C ASN A 10 -10.59 -15.01 -10.88
N ILE A 11 -10.85 -14.55 -9.65
CA ILE A 11 -10.77 -13.14 -9.29
C ILE A 11 -9.34 -12.66 -9.61
N PRO A 12 -9.18 -11.61 -10.43
CA PRO A 12 -7.85 -11.16 -10.85
C PRO A 12 -7.04 -10.72 -9.64
N GLN A 13 -5.79 -11.17 -9.58
CA GLN A 13 -4.83 -10.75 -8.57
C GLN A 13 -3.60 -10.18 -9.26
N TYR A 14 -3.23 -8.94 -8.90
CA TYR A 14 -1.99 -8.35 -9.36
C TYR A 14 -0.86 -8.72 -8.39
N SER A 15 0.28 -9.12 -8.95
CA SER A 15 1.53 -9.22 -8.19
C SER A 15 2.71 -8.88 -9.08
N LYS A 16 3.58 -7.98 -8.60
CA LYS A 16 4.85 -7.64 -9.24
C LYS A 16 5.98 -7.58 -8.22
N TYR A 17 7.14 -8.09 -8.62
CA TYR A 17 8.34 -8.09 -7.78
C TYR A 17 9.27 -6.94 -8.17
N PHE A 18 9.72 -6.19 -7.18
CA PHE A 18 10.66 -5.10 -7.32
C PHE A 18 11.97 -5.44 -6.60
N ARG A 19 13.06 -5.52 -7.37
CA ARG A 19 14.41 -5.66 -6.81
C ARG A 19 14.91 -4.34 -6.25
N SER A 20 14.54 -3.24 -6.90
CA SER A 20 14.99 -1.90 -6.58
C SER A 20 13.85 -1.11 -5.94
N PHE A 21 14.14 -0.55 -4.78
CA PHE A 21 13.27 0.41 -4.11
C PHE A 21 14.16 1.45 -3.47
N LEU A 22 13.68 2.69 -3.40
CA LEU A 22 14.42 3.82 -2.86
C LEU A 22 13.57 4.55 -1.83
N PRO A 23 14.18 5.25 -0.86
CA PRO A 23 13.45 6.20 -0.04
C PRO A 23 12.80 7.27 -0.91
N ILE A 24 11.60 7.71 -0.55
CA ILE A 24 10.88 8.74 -1.28
C ILE A 24 11.62 10.08 -1.32
N SER A 25 12.56 10.31 -0.39
CA SER A 25 13.49 11.44 -0.43
C SER A 25 14.38 11.51 -1.67
N PHE A 26 14.51 10.43 -2.44
CA PHE A 26 15.25 10.37 -3.71
C PHE A 26 14.36 10.73 -4.92
N TYR A 27 13.06 10.91 -4.71
CA TYR A 27 12.14 11.27 -5.78
C TYR A 27 12.33 12.75 -6.19
N PRO A 28 12.38 13.09 -7.49
CA PRO A 28 12.66 14.47 -7.92
C PRO A 28 11.70 15.55 -7.38
N GLN A 29 10.43 15.20 -7.17
CA GLN A 29 9.41 16.13 -6.64
C GLN A 29 9.11 15.84 -5.17
N TYR A 30 10.13 15.43 -4.42
CA TYR A 30 10.00 15.11 -3.01
C TYR A 30 9.53 16.32 -2.19
N SER A 31 8.54 16.09 -1.33
CA SER A 31 8.19 16.97 -0.22
C SER A 31 8.16 16.16 1.07
N SER A 32 8.47 16.79 2.21
CA SER A 32 8.51 16.13 3.52
C SER A 32 7.15 15.57 3.96
N GLU A 33 6.05 16.07 3.40
CA GLU A 33 4.70 15.59 3.65
C GLU A 33 4.47 14.17 3.11
N LEU A 34 5.20 13.78 2.06
CA LEU A 34 5.12 12.44 1.47
C LEU A 34 5.54 11.34 2.46
N GLU A 35 6.44 11.67 3.39
CA GLU A 35 6.90 10.77 4.46
C GLU A 35 5.82 10.45 5.50
N LEU A 36 4.71 11.20 5.50
CA LEU A 36 3.63 11.13 6.48
C LEU A 36 2.38 10.48 5.88
N SER A 37 2.56 9.42 5.10
CA SER A 37 1.50 8.73 4.38
C SER A 37 1.79 7.23 4.20
N ASP A 38 0.78 6.47 3.78
CA ASP A 38 0.95 5.12 3.23
C ASP A 38 1.10 5.12 1.70
N ARG A 39 1.41 6.29 1.12
CA ARG A 39 1.43 6.49 -0.31
C ARG A 39 2.81 6.22 -0.89
N ILE A 40 2.84 5.53 -2.04
CA ILE A 40 4.07 5.11 -2.71
C ILE A 40 4.09 5.59 -4.16
N ILE A 41 5.27 5.70 -4.75
CA ILE A 41 5.41 6.08 -6.17
C ILE A 41 5.82 4.84 -6.95
N LEU A 42 5.05 4.55 -8.00
CA LEU A 42 5.17 3.33 -8.80
C LEU A 42 5.52 3.65 -10.25
N PRO A 43 6.03 2.67 -11.02
CA PRO A 43 6.26 2.86 -12.44
C PRO A 43 4.96 2.92 -13.23
N LYS A 44 5.00 3.52 -14.42
CA LYS A 44 3.84 3.61 -15.30
C LYS A 44 3.38 2.23 -15.79
N SER A 45 4.28 1.26 -15.93
CA SER A 45 3.91 -0.12 -16.25
C SER A 45 2.89 -0.72 -15.27
N VAL A 46 2.98 -0.39 -13.97
CA VAL A 46 2.03 -0.87 -12.96
C VAL A 46 0.63 -0.37 -13.24
N LEU A 47 0.47 0.90 -13.63
CA LEU A 47 -0.83 1.46 -13.98
C LEU A 47 -1.45 0.72 -15.17
N LEU A 48 -0.63 0.41 -16.19
CA LEU A 48 -1.09 -0.34 -17.36
C LEU A 48 -1.55 -1.75 -16.99
N ASP A 49 -0.78 -2.44 -16.14
CA ASP A 49 -1.11 -3.78 -15.68
C ASP A 49 -2.42 -3.81 -14.89
N ILE A 50 -2.58 -2.92 -13.90
CA ILE A 50 -3.80 -2.90 -13.06
C ILE A 50 -5.03 -2.44 -13.83
N SER A 51 -4.86 -1.59 -14.84
CA SER A 51 -5.95 -1.17 -15.72
C SER A 51 -6.43 -2.34 -16.58
N ARG A 52 -5.51 -3.15 -17.12
CA ARG A 52 -5.85 -4.37 -17.87
C ARG A 52 -6.56 -5.41 -17.00
N LEU A 53 -6.23 -5.47 -15.71
CA LEU A 53 -6.87 -6.35 -14.73
C LEU A 53 -8.21 -5.81 -14.20
N ASN A 54 -8.65 -4.62 -14.64
CA ASN A 54 -9.86 -3.95 -14.16
C ASN A 54 -9.92 -3.86 -12.62
N LEU A 55 -8.78 -3.54 -11.98
CA LEU A 55 -8.77 -3.36 -10.53
C LEU A 55 -9.65 -2.14 -10.14
N PRO A 56 -10.39 -2.21 -9.03
CA PRO A 56 -11.25 -1.10 -8.61
C PRO A 56 -10.44 0.09 -8.09
N SER A 57 -10.99 1.29 -8.27
CA SER A 57 -10.48 2.52 -7.64
C SER A 57 -11.10 2.71 -6.25
N PRO A 58 -10.34 3.21 -5.24
CA PRO A 58 -8.92 3.57 -5.30
C PRO A 58 -8.02 2.33 -5.31
N TYR A 59 -6.90 2.36 -6.04
CA TYR A 59 -5.98 1.22 -6.08
C TYR A 59 -5.30 1.00 -4.73
N LEU A 60 -5.49 -0.19 -4.14
CA LEU A 60 -4.87 -0.58 -2.88
C LEU A 60 -3.96 -1.79 -3.07
N PHE A 61 -2.80 -1.74 -2.42
CA PHE A 61 -1.78 -2.78 -2.47
C PHE A 61 -1.27 -3.19 -1.09
N ILE A 62 -0.61 -4.34 -1.08
CA ILE A 62 0.18 -4.89 0.01
C ILE A 62 1.64 -4.94 -0.44
N LEU A 63 2.52 -4.34 0.35
CA LEU A 63 3.96 -4.55 0.26
C LEU A 63 4.34 -5.74 1.14
N LYS A 64 4.90 -6.77 0.52
CA LYS A 64 5.42 -7.95 1.21
C LYS A 64 6.92 -8.04 0.94
N PRO A 65 7.78 -7.92 1.97
CA PRO A 65 9.21 -8.12 1.78
C PRO A 65 9.46 -9.58 1.40
N GLU A 66 10.45 -9.83 0.56
CA GLU A 66 10.86 -11.20 0.21
C GLU A 66 11.28 -12.01 1.45
N ARG A 67 11.78 -11.31 2.49
CA ARG A 67 12.07 -11.91 3.80
C ARG A 67 10.80 -12.06 4.63
N VAL A 68 10.48 -13.30 5.00
CA VAL A 68 9.19 -13.73 5.58
C VAL A 68 8.90 -13.16 6.98
N TYR A 69 9.89 -12.62 7.69
CA TYR A 69 9.77 -12.26 9.11
C TYR A 69 9.04 -10.95 9.42
N ARG A 70 8.46 -10.27 8.42
CA ARG A 70 7.81 -8.97 8.63
C ARG A 70 6.39 -8.97 8.08
N SER A 71 5.50 -8.35 8.85
CA SER A 71 4.10 -8.21 8.48
C SER A 71 3.96 -7.44 7.18
N PRO A 72 3.03 -7.86 6.29
CA PRO A 72 2.67 -7.07 5.13
C PRO A 72 2.22 -5.67 5.53
N ILE A 73 2.51 -4.70 4.65
CA ILE A 73 2.14 -3.30 4.84
C ILE A 73 1.12 -2.92 3.77
N TYR A 74 0.01 -2.32 4.17
CA TYR A 74 -0.96 -1.75 3.25
C TYR A 74 -0.47 -0.40 2.73
N CYS A 75 -0.67 -0.15 1.46
CA CYS A 75 -0.30 1.10 0.81
C CYS A 75 -1.20 1.40 -0.38
N ALA A 76 -1.11 2.63 -0.87
CA ALA A 76 -1.74 3.03 -2.12
C ALA A 76 -0.75 3.83 -3.00
N PRO A 77 -0.94 3.85 -4.32
CA PRO A 77 -0.14 4.71 -5.16
C PRO A 77 -0.50 6.18 -4.90
N LEU A 78 0.52 7.04 -4.92
CA LEU A 78 0.36 8.49 -5.08
C LEU A 78 0.40 8.84 -6.57
N TYR A 79 1.48 8.42 -7.24
CA TYR A 79 1.76 8.70 -8.63
C TYR A 79 2.35 7.46 -9.32
N PHE A 80 2.21 7.42 -10.64
CA PHE A 80 2.75 6.38 -11.51
C PHE A 80 3.84 6.96 -12.41
N THR A 81 4.89 7.51 -11.79
CA THR A 81 5.91 8.35 -12.44
C THR A 81 7.34 7.94 -12.09
N SER A 82 7.55 6.83 -11.37
CA SER A 82 8.91 6.34 -11.14
C SER A 82 9.50 5.68 -12.38
N GLU A 83 10.82 5.54 -12.37
CA GLU A 83 11.55 4.72 -13.33
C GLU A 83 11.09 3.26 -13.25
N GLU A 84 11.13 2.56 -14.39
CA GLU A 84 10.77 1.15 -14.44
C GLU A 84 11.63 0.31 -13.50
N ASP A 85 10.98 -0.69 -12.87
CA ASP A 85 11.56 -1.56 -11.84
C ASP A 85 12.04 -0.87 -10.55
N ILE A 86 11.81 0.44 -10.37
CA ILE A 86 12.08 1.18 -9.14
C ILE A 86 10.76 1.65 -8.51
N ILE A 87 10.60 1.40 -7.21
CA ILE A 87 9.52 2.01 -6.41
C ILE A 87 10.08 2.95 -5.36
N TYR A 88 9.40 4.06 -5.09
CA TYR A 88 9.76 4.97 -4.01
C TYR A 88 8.81 4.81 -2.83
N LEU A 89 9.39 4.62 -1.65
CA LEU A 89 8.68 4.31 -0.42
C LEU A 89 8.99 5.35 0.68
N PRO A 90 8.00 5.82 1.45
CA PRO A 90 8.26 6.54 2.68
C PRO A 90 9.20 5.77 3.59
N MET A 91 10.12 6.48 4.25
CA MET A 91 11.09 5.92 5.18
C MET A 91 10.42 5.16 6.33
N ILE A 92 9.21 5.58 6.74
CA ILE A 92 8.43 4.84 7.74
C ILE A 92 8.04 3.45 7.25
N LEU A 93 7.64 3.29 5.99
CA LEU A 93 7.30 1.99 5.42
C LEU A 93 8.55 1.12 5.28
N LEU A 94 9.66 1.70 4.80
CA LEU A 94 10.94 1.00 4.71
C LEU A 94 11.40 0.43 6.05
N LYS A 95 11.34 1.24 7.11
CA LYS A 95 11.67 0.81 8.47
C LYS A 95 10.78 -0.33 8.96
N ARG A 96 9.49 -0.28 8.65
CA ARG A 96 8.52 -1.33 9.01
C ARG A 96 8.77 -2.64 8.25
N LEU A 97 9.14 -2.55 6.98
CA LEU A 97 9.60 -3.69 6.17
C LEU A 97 10.94 -4.27 6.65
N GLY A 98 11.63 -3.59 7.58
CA GLY A 98 12.87 -4.05 8.18
C GLY A 98 14.14 -3.45 7.57
N PHE A 99 14.01 -2.51 6.64
CA PHE A 99 15.14 -1.81 6.03
C PHE A 99 15.57 -0.64 6.93
N LYS A 100 16.57 -0.88 7.78
CA LYS A 100 17.04 0.08 8.81
C LYS A 100 18.05 1.11 8.29
N ALA A 101 18.79 0.80 7.23
CA ALA A 101 19.79 1.70 6.66
C ALA A 101 19.89 1.49 5.15
N PHE A 102 19.67 2.56 4.38
CA PHE A 102 19.94 2.60 2.93
C PHE A 102 21.44 2.81 2.61
N LYS A 103 22.31 2.69 3.63
CA LYS A 103 23.76 2.80 3.45
C LYS A 103 24.26 1.53 2.74
N HIS A 104 24.52 1.68 1.45
CA HIS A 104 25.26 0.75 0.58
C HIS A 104 24.53 -0.53 0.13
N GLN A 105 23.56 -0.39 -0.78
CA GLN A 105 23.16 -1.49 -1.68
C GLN A 105 24.18 -1.78 -2.80
N LYS A 106 25.35 -1.12 -2.82
CA LYS A 106 26.38 -1.30 -3.86
C LYS A 106 27.07 -2.68 -3.88
N HIS A 107 26.90 -3.53 -2.86
CA HIS A 107 27.68 -4.78 -2.75
C HIS A 107 26.94 -6.04 -2.26
N GLN A 108 25.60 -6.07 -2.23
CA GLN A 108 24.87 -7.25 -1.73
C GLN A 108 24.16 -8.03 -2.84
N ASN A 109 24.93 -8.62 -3.75
CA ASN A 109 24.42 -9.45 -4.86
C ASN A 109 23.74 -10.76 -4.39
N ASN A 110 23.85 -11.14 -3.11
CA ASN A 110 23.36 -12.43 -2.57
C ASN A 110 22.25 -12.31 -1.52
N LEU A 111 21.74 -11.13 -1.23
CA LEU A 111 20.69 -10.95 -0.22
C LEU A 111 19.35 -10.69 -0.90
N LYS A 112 18.43 -11.65 -0.73
CA LYS A 112 17.00 -11.56 -1.02
C LYS A 112 16.39 -10.36 -0.32
N ASN A 113 16.34 -9.24 -1.04
CA ASN A 113 16.04 -7.92 -0.50
C ASN A 113 14.86 -7.26 -1.20
N GLY A 114 14.26 -7.89 -2.21
CA GLY A 114 13.19 -7.24 -2.95
C GLY A 114 11.86 -7.20 -2.20
N ILE A 115 10.90 -6.54 -2.84
CA ILE A 115 9.55 -6.34 -2.32
C ILE A 115 8.56 -6.81 -3.37
N TYR A 116 7.60 -7.62 -2.95
CA TYR A 116 6.42 -7.93 -3.74
C TYR A 116 5.36 -6.86 -3.49
N LEU A 117 4.87 -6.26 -4.57
CA LEU A 117 3.67 -5.43 -4.58
C LEU A 117 2.51 -6.34 -5.01
N GLN A 118 1.48 -6.45 -4.17
CA GLN A 118 0.33 -7.31 -4.43
C GLN A 118 -0.96 -6.50 -4.32
N SER A 119 -1.94 -6.70 -5.21
CA SER A 119 -3.26 -6.12 -5.00
C SER A 119 -3.91 -6.71 -3.74
N LEU A 120 -4.75 -5.93 -3.08
CA LEU A 120 -5.58 -6.48 -2.01
C LEU A 120 -6.54 -7.54 -2.56
N PRO A 121 -6.97 -8.50 -1.71
CA PRO A 121 -8.01 -9.45 -2.09
C PRO A 121 -9.28 -8.73 -2.54
N LEU A 122 -9.87 -9.22 -3.62
CA LEU A 122 -11.08 -8.68 -4.22
C LEU A 122 -12.22 -9.69 -4.09
N LYS A 123 -13.45 -9.18 -4.20
CA LYS A 123 -14.66 -9.97 -4.36
C LYS A 123 -15.60 -9.31 -5.38
N PRO A 124 -16.44 -10.07 -6.08
CA PRO A 124 -17.52 -9.50 -6.88
C PRO A 124 -18.46 -8.68 -6.00
N ILE A 125 -18.95 -7.55 -6.51
CA ILE A 125 -19.99 -6.74 -5.83
C ILE A 125 -21.32 -7.49 -5.88
N ASP A 126 -21.65 -8.03 -7.06
CA ASP A 126 -22.85 -8.79 -7.29
C ASP A 126 -22.52 -10.26 -7.53
N PRO A 127 -22.73 -11.14 -6.53
CA PRO A 127 -22.50 -12.56 -6.70
C PRO A 127 -23.48 -13.22 -7.69
N ALA A 128 -24.57 -12.54 -8.08
CA ALA A 128 -25.50 -13.02 -9.09
C ALA A 128 -24.99 -12.83 -10.54
N GLY A 129 -23.85 -12.14 -10.72
CA GLY A 129 -23.12 -12.10 -11.99
C GLY A 129 -23.66 -11.10 -13.02
N PHE A 130 -24.53 -10.16 -12.63
CA PHE A 130 -25.01 -9.12 -13.54
C PHE A 130 -23.99 -7.99 -13.76
N SER A 131 -22.97 -7.90 -12.89
CA SER A 131 -21.89 -6.93 -13.00
C SER A 131 -20.53 -7.57 -12.74
N ASN A 132 -19.56 -7.31 -13.62
CA ASN A 132 -18.14 -7.67 -13.41
C ASN A 132 -17.41 -6.73 -12.43
N SER A 133 -18.15 -5.93 -11.66
CA SER A 133 -17.56 -4.96 -10.74
C SER A 133 -16.95 -5.67 -9.53
N LEU A 134 -15.70 -5.32 -9.22
CA LEU A 134 -14.94 -5.87 -8.10
C LEU A 134 -14.86 -4.86 -6.95
N TRP A 135 -14.73 -5.36 -5.73
CA TRP A 135 -14.53 -4.56 -4.53
C TRP A 135 -13.51 -5.20 -3.60
N TYR A 136 -12.78 -4.38 -2.84
CA TYR A 136 -11.80 -4.87 -1.87
C TYR A 136 -12.45 -5.59 -0.70
N VAL A 137 -11.85 -6.69 -0.25
CA VAL A 137 -12.23 -7.38 0.98
C VAL A 137 -11.65 -6.62 2.19
N LEU A 138 -12.11 -5.39 2.39
CA LEU A 138 -11.80 -4.55 3.54
C LEU A 138 -13.09 -3.98 4.14
N PRO A 139 -13.27 -4.03 5.48
CA PRO A 139 -14.38 -3.36 6.13
C PRO A 139 -14.22 -1.84 6.04
N ARG A 140 -15.35 -1.12 5.96
CA ARG A 140 -15.34 0.35 6.03
C ARG A 140 -15.03 0.79 7.45
N CYS A 141 -14.05 1.67 7.60
CA CYS A 141 -13.74 2.30 8.89
C CYS A 141 -14.81 3.32 9.26
N GLN A 142 -15.56 3.07 10.34
CA GLN A 142 -16.63 3.98 10.79
C GLN A 142 -16.18 4.93 11.89
N LYS A 143 -15.29 4.47 12.77
CA LYS A 143 -14.77 5.22 13.91
C LYS A 143 -13.27 5.00 14.00
N VAL A 144 -12.55 6.02 14.42
CA VAL A 144 -11.12 5.96 14.68
C VAL A 144 -10.89 6.53 16.06
N LYS A 145 -10.39 5.70 16.98
CA LYS A 145 -9.91 6.15 18.28
C LYS A 145 -8.41 6.35 18.18
N VAL A 146 -7.96 7.54 18.55
CA VAL A 146 -6.55 7.93 18.45
C VAL A 146 -6.03 8.28 19.84
N PHE A 147 -4.93 7.66 20.23
CA PHE A 147 -4.22 8.03 21.45
C PHE A 147 -3.06 8.96 21.10
N VAL A 148 -3.13 10.17 21.65
CA VAL A 148 -2.15 11.24 21.45
C VAL A 148 -1.37 11.45 22.74
N SER A 149 -0.05 11.56 22.68
CA SER A 149 0.77 11.84 23.87
C SER A 149 0.66 13.28 24.38
N ARG A 150 0.10 14.18 23.56
CA ARG A 150 -0.15 15.59 23.87
C ARG A 150 -1.46 16.02 23.24
N THR A 151 -2.11 17.03 23.81
CA THR A 151 -3.29 17.65 23.20
C THR A 151 -2.97 18.13 21.78
N LEU A 152 -3.73 17.62 20.82
CA LEU A 152 -3.66 17.96 19.41
C LEU A 152 -5.05 18.38 18.96
N ALA A 153 -5.11 19.45 18.16
CA ALA A 153 -6.37 19.86 17.55
C ALA A 153 -6.91 18.72 16.67
N ILE A 154 -8.19 18.38 16.85
CA ILE A 154 -8.88 17.30 16.11
C ILE A 154 -8.70 17.47 14.60
N GLU A 155 -8.78 18.71 14.10
CA GLU A 155 -8.61 19.02 12.67
C GLU A 155 -7.22 18.70 12.12
N ARG A 156 -6.18 18.71 12.96
CA ARG A 156 -4.84 18.27 12.55
C ARG A 156 -4.75 16.75 12.47
N ILE A 157 -5.41 16.04 13.38
CA ILE A 157 -5.50 14.58 13.36
C ILE A 157 -6.28 14.13 12.12
N ARG A 158 -7.44 14.74 11.86
CA ARG A 158 -8.25 14.46 10.66
C ARG A 158 -7.46 14.64 9.38
N ARG A 159 -6.78 15.79 9.21
CA ARG A 159 -5.94 16.04 8.03
C ARG A 159 -4.82 15.00 7.87
N GLY A 160 -4.16 14.62 8.98
CA GLY A 160 -3.13 13.59 8.93
C GLY A 160 -3.67 12.21 8.55
N LEU A 161 -4.85 11.83 9.05
CA LEU A 161 -5.46 10.53 8.75
C LEU A 161 -5.87 10.38 7.29
N VAL A 162 -6.25 11.47 6.61
CA VAL A 162 -6.62 11.46 5.18
C VAL A 162 -5.45 11.01 4.28
N ASN A 163 -4.21 11.15 4.74
CA ASN A 163 -3.03 10.70 4.00
C ASN A 163 -2.83 9.18 4.01
N TYR A 164 -3.62 8.45 4.82
CA TYR A 164 -3.55 7.00 4.94
C TYR A 164 -4.79 6.38 4.28
N SER A 165 -4.55 5.46 3.37
CA SER A 165 -5.56 4.78 2.56
C SER A 165 -6.16 3.60 3.30
N VAL A 166 -5.35 2.93 4.12
CA VAL A 166 -5.77 1.83 4.99
C VAL A 166 -5.28 2.08 6.40
N LEU A 167 -6.18 2.01 7.36
CA LEU A 167 -5.86 2.03 8.78
C LEU A 167 -5.94 0.61 9.32
N LYS A 168 -4.97 0.22 10.14
CA LYS A 168 -4.96 -1.06 10.83
C LYS A 168 -5.07 -0.82 12.33
N GLU A 169 -5.92 -1.60 12.98
CA GLU A 169 -6.07 -1.57 14.44
C GLU A 169 -4.75 -1.95 15.13
N GLY A 170 -4.42 -1.22 16.20
CA GLY A 170 -3.20 -1.40 16.97
C GLY A 170 -1.94 -0.89 16.28
N GLU A 171 -2.08 -0.17 15.16
CA GLU A 171 -0.95 0.35 14.41
C GLU A 171 -0.53 1.76 14.87
N ASP A 172 0.79 1.94 14.99
CA ASP A 172 1.42 3.24 15.19
C ASP A 172 1.50 3.97 13.84
N ILE A 173 0.78 5.08 13.72
CA ILE A 173 0.91 5.98 12.58
C ILE A 173 1.65 7.24 12.99
N LYS A 174 2.39 7.80 12.02
CA LYS A 174 3.07 9.07 12.21
C LYS A 174 2.22 10.17 11.59
N LEU A 175 1.60 11.00 12.43
CA LEU A 175 0.89 12.20 11.99
C LEU A 175 1.78 13.40 12.33
N MET A 176 2.39 14.02 11.30
CA MET A 176 3.39 15.08 11.47
C MET A 176 4.65 14.58 12.19
N GLU A 177 5.46 15.44 12.80
CA GLU A 177 6.61 15.04 13.63
C GLU A 177 6.24 14.23 14.90
N LYS A 178 5.01 13.72 15.03
CA LYS A 178 4.49 13.03 16.21
C LYS A 178 3.92 11.65 15.87
N LYS A 179 4.04 10.71 16.81
CA LYS A 179 3.50 9.34 16.72
C LYS A 179 2.13 9.24 17.40
N LEU A 180 1.21 8.48 16.82
CA LEU A 180 -0.13 8.19 17.33
C LEU A 180 -0.42 6.69 17.26
N PHE A 181 -1.24 6.19 18.19
CA PHE A 181 -1.71 4.81 18.22
C PHE A 181 -3.20 4.75 17.80
N LEU A 182 -3.54 3.81 16.92
CA LEU A 182 -4.91 3.64 16.39
C LEU A 182 -5.65 2.45 16.99
N PHE A 183 -6.94 2.65 17.28
CA PHE A 183 -7.91 1.58 17.48
C PHE A 183 -9.13 1.85 16.59
N ILE A 184 -9.64 0.81 15.92
CA ILE A 184 -10.76 0.90 14.96
C ILE A 184 -12.03 0.38 15.62
#